data_AF-A0ABD3SUM8-F1
#
_entry.id   AF-A0ABD3SUM8-F1
#
_cell.length_a   1.000
_cell.length_b   1.000
_cell.length_c   1.000
_cell.angle_alpha   90.00
_cell.angle_beta   90.00
_cell.angle_gamma   90.00
#
_symmetry.space_group_name_H-M   'P 1'
#
loop_
_entity.id
_entity.type
_entity.pdbx_description
1 polymer ?
#
loop_
_entity_poly.entity_id
_entity_poly.type
_entity_poly.pdbx_seq_one_letter_code
_entity_poly.pdbx_strand_id
1 'polypeptide(L)' 'MAVSSVENQELKGNSIYFTDDYWDRMDEDYCYGGHDMGIFSLEDGTIEPLFYSNQQRYEPSPFWISLS' A
#
# COMPACT_ATOMS: atom_id res chain seq x y z
N MET A 1 0.80 -1.11 12.07
CA MET A 1 -0.23 -0.23 12.69
C MET A 1 -1.56 -0.96 12.64
N ALA A 2 -2.47 -0.77 13.60
CA ALA A 2 -3.82 -1.34 13.55
C ALA A 2 -4.84 -0.20 13.67
N VAL A 3 -5.87 -0.23 12.83
CA VAL A 3 -6.94 0.76 12.79
C VAL A 3 -8.29 0.06 12.80
N SER A 4 -9.31 0.70 13.37
CA SER A 4 -10.67 0.17 13.38
C SER A 4 -11.35 0.41 12.03
N SER A 5 -11.88 -0.64 11.41
CA SER A 5 -12.70 -0.51 10.19
C SER A 5 -14.07 0.13 10.46
N VAL A 6 -14.52 0.18 11.72
CA VAL A 6 -15.75 0.89 12.10
C VAL A 6 -15.56 2.40 12.00
N GLU A 7 -14.36 2.88 12.34
CA GLU A 7 -13.97 4.29 12.25
C GLU A 7 -13.46 4.65 10.84
N ASN A 8 -13.09 3.65 10.05
CA ASN A 8 -12.61 3.78 8.67
C ASN A 8 -13.47 2.89 7.77
N GLN A 9 -14.71 3.31 7.50
CA GLN A 9 -15.71 2.50 6.78
C GLN A 9 -15.30 2.10 5.36
N GLU A 10 -14.26 2.75 4.82
CA GLU A 10 -13.68 2.46 3.50
C GLU A 10 -12.69 1.28 3.54
N LEU A 11 -12.30 0.82 4.73
CA LEU A 11 -11.43 -0.31 4.94
C LEU A 11 -12.22 -1.59 5.18
N LYS A 12 -11.75 -2.68 4.56
CA LYS A 12 -12.26 -4.03 4.77
C LYS A 12 -11.83 -4.50 6.16
N GLY A 13 -12.80 -4.99 6.94
CA GLY A 13 -12.52 -5.64 8.22
C GLY A 13 -11.69 -6.91 8.02
N ASN A 14 -11.08 -7.42 9.10
CA ASN A 14 -10.29 -8.67 9.09
C ASN A 14 -9.23 -8.72 7.97
N SER A 15 -8.62 -7.59 7.65
CA SER A 15 -7.69 -7.50 6.53
C SER A 15 -6.39 -6.83 6.96
N ILE A 16 -5.28 -7.30 6.37
CA ILE A 16 -3.96 -6.69 6.50
C ILE A 16 -3.68 -5.95 5.19
N TYR A 17 -3.52 -4.64 5.27
CA TYR A 17 -3.09 -3.80 4.17
C TYR A 17 -1.57 -3.66 4.23
N PHE A 18 -0.90 -3.95 3.11
CA PHE A 18 0.55 -3.86 3.02
C PHE A 18 0.97 -3.12 1.76
N THR A 19 2.07 -2.40 1.88
CA THR A 19 2.79 -1.74 0.80
C THR A 19 4.27 -2.02 0.99
N ASP A 20 5.05 -1.97 -0.08
CA ASP A 20 6.50 -2.05 0.05
C ASP A 20 6.99 -0.90 0.96
N ASP A 21 7.79 -1.25 1.95
CA ASP A 21 8.41 -0.32 2.90
C ASP A 21 9.89 -0.07 2.55
N TYR A 22 10.40 -0.69 1.49
CA TYR A 22 11.82 -0.71 1.18
C TYR A 22 12.29 0.50 0.34
N TRP A 23 12.11 1.68 0.93
CA TRP A 23 12.47 2.96 0.34
C TRP A 23 13.96 3.06 -0.03
N ASP A 24 14.83 2.45 0.78
CA ASP A 24 16.29 2.52 0.61
C ASP A 24 16.81 1.93 -0.71
N ARG A 25 16.01 1.07 -1.37
CA ARG A 25 16.34 0.46 -2.67
C ARG A 25 15.55 1.00 -3.85
N MET A 26 14.77 2.07 -3.65
CA MET A 26 14.04 2.71 -4.73
C MET A 26 14.96 3.21 -5.86
N ASP A 27 16.24 3.49 -5.57
CA ASP A 27 17.22 4.00 -6.53
C ASP A 27 18.20 2.92 -7.08
N GLU A 28 18.08 1.64 -6.71
CA GLU A 28 18.93 0.55 -7.24
C GLU A 28 18.53 0.13 -8.68
N ASP A 29 19.26 -0.83 -9.30
CA ASP A 29 19.33 -1.22 -10.73
C ASP A 29 18.03 -1.30 -11.58
N TYR A 30 16.84 -1.14 -11.00
CA TYR A 30 15.57 -1.02 -11.71
C TYR A 30 14.75 0.25 -11.39
N CYS A 31 15.24 1.17 -10.55
CA CYS A 31 14.61 2.42 -10.08
C CYS A 31 13.15 2.32 -9.60
N TYR A 32 12.62 1.10 -9.48
CA TYR A 32 11.21 0.78 -9.33
C TYR A 32 11.07 -0.51 -8.50
N GLY A 33 11.69 -0.52 -7.32
CA GLY A 33 11.38 -1.53 -6.32
C GLY A 33 9.89 -1.53 -5.95
N GLY A 34 9.40 -2.67 -5.44
CA GLY A 34 8.17 -2.70 -4.65
C GLY A 34 6.85 -2.74 -5.39
N HIS A 35 6.54 -3.85 -6.04
CA HIS A 35 5.18 -4.15 -6.51
C HIS A 35 4.33 -4.90 -5.47
N ASP A 36 4.91 -5.18 -4.30
CA ASP A 36 4.26 -5.94 -3.24
C ASP A 36 3.32 -5.03 -2.45
N MET A 37 2.19 -4.71 -3.07
CA MET A 37 1.10 -3.96 -2.46
C MET A 37 -0.18 -4.79 -2.55
N GLY A 38 -0.86 -4.96 -1.43
CA GLY A 38 -2.04 -5.79 -1.41
C GLY A 38 -2.84 -5.72 -0.14
N ILE A 39 -3.94 -6.46 -0.17
CA ILE A 39 -4.85 -6.66 0.95
C ILE A 39 -4.90 -8.17 1.18
N PHE A 40 -4.43 -8.60 2.34
CA PHE A 40 -4.51 -9.98 2.78
C PHE A 40 -5.73 -10.17 3.70
N SER A 41 -6.61 -11.10 3.33
CA SER A 41 -7.80 -11.44 4.12
C SER A 41 -7.45 -12.46 5.20
N LEU A 42 -7.75 -12.14 6.46
CA LEU A 42 -7.60 -13.07 7.58
C LEU A 42 -8.72 -14.13 7.63
N GLU A 43 -9.81 -13.91 6.89
CA GLU A 43 -10.96 -14.83 6.88
C GLU A 43 -10.70 -16.06 6.02
N ASP A 44 -10.15 -15.85 4.81
CA ASP A 44 -9.95 -16.90 3.80
C ASP A 44 -8.51 -17.01 3.29
N GLY A 45 -7.60 -16.15 3.74
CA GLY A 45 -6.19 -16.16 3.35
C GLY A 45 -5.92 -15.66 1.93
N THR A 46 -6.91 -15.04 1.28
CA THR A 46 -6.75 -14.51 -0.09
C THR A 46 -5.92 -13.23 -0.10
N ILE A 47 -5.23 -12.98 -1.22
CA ILE A 47 -4.53 -11.72 -1.50
C ILE A 47 -5.22 -11.06 -2.69
N GLU A 48 -5.67 -9.82 -2.49
CA GLU A 48 -6.20 -8.97 -3.55
C GLU A 48 -5.29 -7.74 -3.79
N PRO A 49 -5.18 -7.23 -5.03
CA PRO A 49 -4.38 -6.05 -5.32
C PRO A 49 -4.91 -4.82 -4.58
N LEU A 50 -4.02 -4.03 -3.97
CA LEU A 50 -4.41 -2.76 -3.36
C LEU A 50 -4.86 -1.73 -4.41
N PHE A 51 -4.23 -1.76 -5.58
CA PHE A 51 -4.61 -0.97 -6.75
C PHE A 51 -4.67 -1.86 -7.98
N TYR A 52 -5.78 -1.80 -8.72
CA TYR A 52 -5.89 -2.43 -10.04
C TYR A 52 -5.26 -1.51 -11.08
N SER A 53 -3.94 -1.53 -11.17
CA SER A 53 -3.21 -0.79 -12.19
C SER A 53 -2.08 -1.64 -12.74
N ASN A 54 -1.92 -1.58 -14.06
CA ASN A 54 -0.81 -2.21 -14.78
C ASN A 54 0.45 -1.33 -14.77
N GLN A 55 0.45 -0.24 -13.99
CA GLN A 55 1.58 0.66 -13.90
C GLN A 55 2.71 0.01 -13.12
N GLN A 56 3.86 -0.08 -13.78
CA GLN A 56 5.13 -0.44 -13.15
C GLN A 56 5.75 0.72 -12.38
N ARG A 57 5.12 1.90 -12.38
CA ARG A 57 5.60 3.10 -11.71
C ARG A 57 4.45 3.93 -11.16
N TYR A 58 4.47 4.18 -9.86
CA TYR A 58 3.63 5.17 -9.21
C TYR A 58 4.49 6.38 -8.86
N GLU A 59 4.25 7.51 -9.52
CA GLU A 59 4.80 8.79 -9.10
C GLU A 59 3.68 9.55 -8.36
N PRO A 60 3.65 9.51 -7.02
CA PRO A 60 2.70 10.35 -6.29
C PRO A 60 2.97 11.80 -6.65
N SER A 61 1.92 12.59 -6.86
CA SER A 61 2.09 14.03 -7.04
C SER A 61 2.78 14.60 -5.80
N PRO A 62 3.84 15.43 -5.96
CA PRO A 62 4.53 16.00 -4.82
C PRO A 62 3.53 16.79 -3.98
N PHE A 63 3.38 16.43 -2.71
CA PHE A 63 2.57 17.17 -1.75
C PHE A 63 3.46 17.70 -0.63
N TRP A 64 3.15 18.91 -0.16
CA TRP A 64 3.86 19.54 0.94
C TRP A 64 3.01 19.42 2.20
N ILE A 65 3.55 18.80 3.25
CA ILE A 65 2.97 18.88 4.60
C ILE A 65 3.54 20.13 5.26
N SER A 66 2.72 21.15 5.50
CA SER A 66 3.09 22.24 6.40
C SER A 66 2.57 21.93 7.81
N LEU A 67 3.45 22.04 8.81
CA LEU A 67 3.02 22.03 10.21
C LEU A 67 2.31 23.34 10.52
N SER A 68 1.03 23.27 10.88
CA SER A 68 0.29 24.37 11.51
C SER A 68 0.45 24.33 13.03
#